data_AF-A0A833TJ50-F1
#
_entry.id   AF-A0A833TJ50-F1
#
_cell.length_a   1.000
_cell.length_b   1.000
_cell.length_c   1.000
_cell.angle_alpha   90.00
_cell.angle_beta   90.00
_cell.angle_gamma   90.00
#
_symmetry.space_group_name_H-M   'P 1'
#
loop_
_entity.id
_entity.type
_entity.pdbx_description
1 polymer ?
#
loop_
_entity_poly.entity_id
_entity_poly.type
_entity_poly.pdbx_seq_one_letter_code
_entity_poly.pdbx_strand_id
1 'polypeptide(L)'
;MKVKSKDMVRNSSSGNQTFKKGSVALDTIYEDLDTSNNKTCQECTSLIIEWAYQRLPLPMHWFLSPISTICDGKYAGLQRDQTQNLVQDPHDLLETVKAGLFFNLGIEAMSTFKSSDAPSPVQWVPLVWKLHSLSVILLVGMGMLEEEKSRDVYEALQDIYGQLLDQSRTGISADLSLENNVDLLSESRNKDNAKFLMFQSEIHESYSTFIETLVEQFSAISYGDLIFGRQVAVYLHRHVEAPTRLAAWNILTNACVLDLLPPLEKCIGKAEGYLEPIEDNYDILEAYAKSWSSGALDRAAARGSVAYTLVIHHLSSFIFHSHAVDQLLLRNKLVKSLLRDYSRKQHHEVHKLSVSVKLQYGSGKMIQSSMNVCHH
;
A
#
# COMPACT_ATOMS: atom_id res chain seq x y z
N MET A 1 -53.31 -37.80 15.64
CA MET A 1 -54.07 -38.83 16.39
C MET A 1 -53.17 -39.30 17.53
N LYS A 2 -53.66 -39.23 18.79
CA LYS A 2 -53.04 -39.66 20.08
C LYS A 2 -51.79 -38.88 20.56
N VAL A 3 -51.58 -38.47 21.82
CA VAL A 3 -52.28 -38.40 23.14
C VAL A 3 -51.36 -37.48 24.02
N LYS A 4 -51.80 -36.36 24.61
CA LYS A 4 -52.17 -36.11 26.05
C LYS A 4 -51.14 -36.64 27.08
N SER A 5 -50.84 -36.08 28.26
CA SER A 5 -51.12 -34.87 29.07
C SER A 5 -50.34 -35.10 30.40
N LYS A 6 -49.69 -34.11 31.05
CA LYS A 6 -50.22 -33.27 32.17
C LYS A 6 -51.21 -34.00 33.10
N ASP A 7 -51.13 -33.97 34.43
CA ASP A 7 -50.70 -32.96 35.42
C ASP A 7 -50.33 -33.67 36.76
N MET A 8 -49.69 -32.98 37.72
CA MET A 8 -50.32 -32.66 39.03
C MET A 8 -49.44 -31.73 39.89
N VAL A 9 -50.11 -31.02 40.80
CA VAL A 9 -49.77 -29.77 41.51
C VAL A 9 -49.47 -30.03 43.00
N ARG A 10 -48.58 -29.23 43.62
CA ARG A 10 -48.80 -28.33 44.81
C ARG A 10 -47.73 -28.34 45.92
N ASN A 11 -47.26 -27.11 46.21
CA ASN A 11 -46.70 -26.47 47.42
C ASN A 11 -46.36 -27.29 48.69
N SER A 12 -45.22 -26.98 49.33
CA SER A 12 -45.14 -26.08 50.51
C SER A 12 -43.70 -25.94 51.04
N SER A 13 -43.51 -24.91 51.87
CA SER A 13 -42.30 -24.22 52.33
C SER A 13 -41.31 -24.98 53.23
N SER A 14 -40.03 -24.57 53.19
CA SER A 14 -39.15 -24.23 54.34
C SER A 14 -37.71 -24.78 54.22
N GLY A 15 -36.71 -23.90 54.40
CA GLY A 15 -35.50 -24.20 55.18
C GLY A 15 -34.26 -24.84 54.52
N ASN A 16 -33.18 -24.05 54.51
CA ASN A 16 -31.76 -24.42 54.73
C ASN A 16 -30.87 -25.04 53.63
N GLN A 17 -29.89 -24.22 53.22
CA GLN A 17 -28.45 -24.48 52.98
C GLN A 17 -28.00 -25.73 52.18
N THR A 18 -27.26 -25.54 51.09
CA THR A 18 -25.78 -25.65 51.03
C THR A 18 -25.26 -25.55 49.59
N PHE A 19 -24.13 -24.85 49.42
CA PHE A 19 -23.38 -24.69 48.17
C PHE A 19 -22.70 -26.00 47.73
N LYS A 20 -22.68 -26.28 46.42
CA LYS A 20 -21.53 -26.87 45.70
C LYS A 20 -21.69 -26.70 44.18
N LYS A 21 -20.75 -25.97 43.56
CA LYS A 21 -20.66 -25.66 42.13
C LYS A 21 -19.86 -26.78 41.45
N GLY A 22 -20.51 -27.57 40.59
CA GLY A 22 -19.84 -28.60 39.78
C GLY A 22 -19.28 -28.00 38.50
N SER A 23 -17.96 -28.11 38.30
CA SER A 23 -17.30 -27.83 37.03
C SER A 23 -17.44 -29.03 36.10
N VAL A 24 -18.05 -28.82 34.94
CA VAL A 24 -18.04 -29.79 33.83
C VAL A 24 -16.63 -29.80 33.24
N ALA A 25 -15.85 -30.84 33.54
CA ALA A 25 -14.59 -31.13 32.88
C ALA A 25 -14.91 -31.90 31.59
N LEU A 26 -14.35 -31.46 30.46
CA LEU A 26 -14.41 -32.18 29.19
C LEU A 26 -13.24 -33.17 29.14
N ASP A 27 -13.54 -34.43 28.79
CA ASP A 27 -12.56 -35.50 28.63
C ASP A 27 -11.63 -35.20 27.43
N THR A 28 -10.34 -35.07 27.68
CA THR A 28 -9.31 -35.06 26.63
C THR A 28 -8.82 -36.48 26.36
N ILE A 29 -8.56 -36.77 25.08
CA ILE A 29 -8.08 -38.07 24.59
C ILE A 29 -6.67 -38.33 25.13
N TYR A 30 -6.45 -39.53 25.67
CA TYR A 30 -5.13 -40.00 26.12
C TYR A 30 -4.36 -40.52 24.90
N GLU A 31 -3.25 -39.90 24.55
CA GLU A 31 -2.30 -40.48 23.60
C GLU A 31 -1.28 -41.32 24.37
N ASP A 32 -1.12 -42.58 23.96
CA ASP A 32 -0.32 -43.59 24.62
C ASP A 32 1.18 -43.25 24.65
N LEU A 33 1.74 -43.38 25.85
CA LEU A 33 3.16 -43.26 26.16
C LEU A 33 3.94 -44.44 25.58
N ASP A 34 4.77 -44.19 24.56
CA ASP A 34 5.96 -45.00 24.29
C ASP A 34 7.21 -44.12 24.38
N THR A 35 7.77 -43.99 25.59
CA THR A 35 9.09 -43.42 25.82
C THR A 35 10.00 -44.51 26.38
N SER A 36 10.85 -45.07 25.52
CA SER A 36 12.09 -45.70 25.97
C SER A 36 13.27 -44.79 25.62
N ASN A 37 13.90 -44.28 26.68
CA ASN A 37 15.25 -43.72 26.79
C ASN A 37 15.73 -42.69 25.74
N ASN A 38 15.80 -41.42 26.16
CA ASN A 38 17.10 -40.83 26.53
C ASN A 38 16.94 -39.55 27.38
N LYS A 39 17.40 -39.64 28.63
CA LYS A 39 17.63 -38.51 29.52
C LYS A 39 18.84 -37.72 29.00
N THR A 40 18.65 -36.42 28.72
CA THR A 40 19.37 -35.26 29.29
C THR A 40 19.22 -34.07 28.35
N CYS A 41 18.23 -33.21 28.59
CA CYS A 41 18.39 -31.76 28.44
C CYS A 41 17.30 -31.07 29.27
N GLN A 42 17.73 -30.11 30.09
CA GLN A 42 16.89 -29.25 30.92
C GLN A 42 15.74 -28.62 30.12
N GLU A 43 14.53 -28.71 30.69
CA GLU A 43 13.33 -27.88 30.50
C GLU A 43 13.27 -27.04 29.20
N CYS A 44 13.23 -27.72 28.05
CA CYS A 44 12.59 -27.13 26.88
C CYS A 44 11.09 -27.36 27.05
N THR A 45 10.34 -26.27 27.28
CA THR A 45 8.88 -26.31 27.40
C THR A 45 8.28 -27.11 26.25
N SER A 46 7.40 -28.06 26.57
CA SER A 46 6.70 -28.98 25.65
C SER A 46 6.19 -28.31 24.37
N LEU A 47 5.80 -27.04 24.43
CA LEU A 47 5.40 -26.23 23.28
C LEU A 47 6.53 -25.98 22.28
N ILE A 48 7.76 -25.69 22.68
CA ILE A 48 8.87 -25.46 21.72
C ILE A 48 9.16 -26.73 20.92
N ILE A 49 9.05 -27.88 21.57
CA ILE A 49 9.21 -29.19 20.93
C ILE A 49 8.00 -29.49 20.02
N GLU A 50 6.77 -29.27 20.48
CA GLU A 50 5.56 -29.40 19.65
C GLU A 50 5.58 -28.48 18.42
N TRP A 51 6.00 -27.23 18.57
CA TRP A 51 6.07 -26.26 17.47
C TRP A 51 7.19 -26.61 16.48
N ALA A 52 8.34 -27.11 16.96
CA ALA A 52 9.43 -27.54 16.08
C ALA A 52 9.04 -28.74 15.19
N TYR A 53 8.07 -29.56 15.62
CA TYR A 53 7.54 -30.68 14.84
C TYR A 53 6.24 -30.37 14.09
N GLN A 54 5.63 -29.20 14.31
CA GLN A 54 4.49 -28.74 13.52
C GLN A 54 4.98 -28.23 12.15
N ARG A 55 4.82 -29.06 11.12
CA ARG A 55 5.00 -28.70 9.72
C ARG A 55 3.83 -27.86 9.20
N LEU A 56 3.54 -26.75 9.85
CA LEU A 56 2.59 -25.80 9.30
C LEU A 56 3.26 -25.12 8.10
N PRO A 57 2.63 -25.13 6.90
CA PRO A 57 3.18 -24.41 5.77
C PRO A 57 3.20 -22.93 6.11
N LEU A 58 4.40 -22.36 6.25
CA LEU A 58 4.56 -20.94 6.46
C LEU A 58 4.02 -20.17 5.25
N PRO A 59 3.37 -19.01 5.44
CA PRO A 59 2.99 -18.13 4.34
C PRO A 59 4.20 -17.84 3.44
N MET A 60 4.01 -17.70 2.13
CA MET A 60 5.12 -17.42 1.20
C MET A 60 5.90 -16.16 1.56
N HIS A 61 5.25 -15.18 2.20
CA HIS A 61 5.82 -13.92 2.65
C HIS A 61 6.25 -13.92 4.12
N TRP A 62 6.47 -15.09 4.75
CA TRP A 62 6.79 -15.19 6.19
C TRP A 62 7.98 -14.32 6.63
N PHE A 63 8.96 -14.10 5.75
CA PHE A 63 10.13 -13.28 6.05
C PHE A 63 9.79 -11.79 6.25
N LEU A 64 8.65 -11.33 5.71
CA LEU A 64 8.13 -9.98 5.96
C LEU A 64 7.45 -9.85 7.34
N SER A 65 7.16 -10.95 8.02
CA SER A 65 6.40 -10.93 9.29
C SER A 65 6.97 -9.99 10.36
N PRO A 66 8.30 -9.83 10.54
CA PRO A 66 8.83 -8.91 11.56
C PRO A 66 8.51 -7.44 11.29
N ILE A 67 8.18 -7.09 10.04
CA ILE A 67 7.88 -5.72 9.62
C ILE A 67 6.42 -5.49 9.21
N SER A 68 5.61 -6.57 9.12
CA SER A 68 4.21 -6.50 8.66
C SER A 68 3.17 -6.73 9.76
N THR A 69 3.54 -7.25 10.94
CA THR A 69 2.60 -7.57 12.05
C THR A 69 2.47 -6.47 13.09
N ILE A 70 3.08 -5.31 12.86
CA ILE A 70 3.23 -4.24 13.86
C ILE A 70 1.87 -3.59 14.23
N CYS A 71 0.84 -3.76 13.42
CA CYS A 71 -0.43 -3.04 13.54
C CYS A 71 -1.55 -3.75 14.31
N ASP A 72 -1.38 -5.01 14.72
CA ASP A 72 -2.47 -5.77 15.37
C ASP A 72 -2.90 -5.19 16.73
N GLY A 73 -2.11 -4.30 17.33
CA GLY A 73 -2.38 -3.79 18.69
C GLY A 73 -3.16 -2.48 18.82
N LYS A 74 -3.23 -1.62 17.80
CA LYS A 74 -3.71 -0.22 18.01
C LYS A 74 -4.68 0.37 16.99
N TYR A 75 -4.74 -0.16 15.75
CA TYR A 75 -5.52 0.48 14.68
C TYR A 75 -6.45 -0.46 13.91
N ALA A 76 -6.44 -1.76 14.19
CA ALA A 76 -7.48 -2.66 13.73
C ALA A 76 -8.74 -2.42 14.56
N GLY A 77 -9.82 -1.92 13.94
CA GLY A 77 -11.12 -1.68 14.55
C GLY A 77 -11.88 -2.94 15.03
N LEU A 78 -11.18 -3.96 15.52
CA LEU A 78 -11.77 -5.08 16.25
C LEU A 78 -11.59 -4.85 17.74
N GLN A 79 -12.73 -4.90 18.44
CA GLN A 79 -12.94 -4.91 19.89
C GLN A 79 -11.70 -4.81 20.79
N ARG A 80 -11.75 -3.84 21.72
CA ARG A 80 -11.02 -3.90 22.99
C ARG A 80 -11.45 -5.14 23.77
N ASP A 81 -10.93 -6.31 23.42
CA ASP A 81 -10.86 -7.41 24.34
C ASP A 81 -9.71 -7.11 25.31
N GLN A 82 -10.07 -6.96 26.58
CA GLN A 82 -9.21 -6.53 27.68
C GLN A 82 -8.14 -7.57 28.09
N THR A 83 -7.67 -8.42 27.16
CA THR A 83 -6.89 -9.61 27.48
C THR A 83 -5.59 -9.80 26.68
N GLN A 84 -5.14 -8.81 25.91
CA GLN A 84 -3.80 -8.86 25.30
C GLN A 84 -2.93 -7.66 25.72
N ASN A 85 -2.70 -7.56 27.04
CA ASN A 85 -1.51 -6.90 27.56
C ASN A 85 -0.36 -7.92 27.56
N LEU A 86 0.15 -8.28 26.39
CA LEU A 86 1.56 -8.63 26.30
C LEU A 86 2.26 -7.33 25.92
N VAL A 87 2.65 -6.58 26.94
CA VAL A 87 3.38 -5.32 26.82
C VAL A 87 4.70 -5.63 26.09
N GLN A 88 4.70 -5.54 24.76
CA GLN A 88 5.95 -5.31 24.03
C GLN A 88 6.35 -3.88 24.35
N ASP A 89 7.51 -3.70 25.00
CA ASP A 89 8.11 -2.39 25.19
C ASP A 89 8.19 -1.73 23.79
N PRO A 90 7.73 -0.47 23.62
CA PRO A 90 7.92 0.26 22.37
C PRO A 90 9.35 0.21 21.85
N HIS A 91 10.34 0.10 22.74
CA HIS A 91 11.74 -0.06 22.38
C HIS A 91 12.04 -1.44 21.76
N ASP A 92 11.52 -2.53 22.34
CA ASP A 92 11.71 -3.90 21.84
C ASP A 92 11.06 -4.09 20.46
N LEU A 93 9.90 -3.46 20.25
CA LEU A 93 9.23 -3.46 18.95
C LEU A 93 10.09 -2.74 17.90
N LEU A 94 10.63 -1.58 18.23
CA LEU A 94 11.48 -0.80 17.33
C LEU A 94 12.73 -1.58 16.89
N GLU A 95 13.40 -2.24 17.83
CA GLU A 95 14.58 -3.05 17.54
C GLU A 95 14.24 -4.30 16.71
N THR A 96 13.09 -4.93 16.97
CA THR A 96 12.59 -6.05 16.15
C THR A 96 12.36 -5.63 14.70
N VAL A 97 11.78 -4.45 14.48
CA VAL A 97 11.52 -3.92 13.14
C VAL A 97 12.82 -3.57 12.43
N LYS A 98 13.81 -2.98 13.12
CA LYS A 98 15.15 -2.76 12.54
C LYS A 98 15.77 -4.07 12.11
N ALA A 99 15.84 -5.06 13.00
CA ALA A 99 16.41 -6.36 12.71
C ALA A 99 15.70 -7.03 11.51
N GLY A 100 14.37 -6.92 11.46
CA GLY A 100 13.55 -7.38 10.33
C GLY A 100 13.88 -6.69 9.02
N LEU A 101 14.06 -5.37 9.03
CA LEU A 101 14.44 -4.58 7.86
C LEU A 101 15.82 -4.98 7.32
N PHE A 102 16.83 -5.10 8.20
CA PHE A 102 18.16 -5.59 7.84
C PHE A 102 18.10 -7.02 7.30
N PHE A 103 17.33 -7.89 7.93
CA PHE A 103 17.12 -9.27 7.48
C PHE A 103 16.51 -9.30 6.08
N ASN A 104 15.48 -8.50 5.81
CA ASN A 104 14.86 -8.40 4.50
C ASN A 104 15.84 -7.94 3.42
N LEU A 105 16.65 -6.92 3.70
CA LEU A 105 17.70 -6.50 2.77
C LEU A 105 18.69 -7.63 2.48
N GLY A 106 19.11 -8.37 3.51
CA GLY A 106 19.99 -9.53 3.34
C GLY A 106 19.38 -10.63 2.48
N ILE A 107 18.09 -10.93 2.69
CA ILE A 107 17.34 -11.93 1.93
C ILE A 107 17.16 -11.51 0.47
N GLU A 108 16.83 -10.25 0.21
CA GLU A 108 16.78 -9.68 -1.15
C GLU A 108 18.14 -9.72 -1.83
N ALA A 109 19.21 -9.30 -1.15
CA ALA A 109 20.57 -9.35 -1.67
C ALA A 109 20.98 -10.79 -2.04
N MET A 110 20.75 -11.76 -1.15
CA MET A 110 21.04 -13.18 -1.42
C MET A 110 20.23 -13.73 -2.60
N SER A 111 19.03 -13.21 -2.85
CA SER A 111 18.21 -13.63 -4.00
C SER A 111 18.83 -13.23 -5.34
N THR A 112 19.65 -12.17 -5.38
CA THR A 112 20.33 -11.69 -6.60
C THR A 112 21.54 -12.52 -7.00
N PHE A 113 22.14 -13.27 -6.06
CA PHE A 113 23.37 -14.06 -6.29
C PHE A 113 23.13 -15.49 -6.80
N LYS A 114 21.87 -15.92 -7.00
CA LYS A 114 21.57 -17.30 -7.41
C LYS A 114 21.75 -17.54 -8.91
N SER A 115 22.23 -18.74 -9.26
CA SER A 115 22.26 -19.22 -10.65
C SER A 115 20.85 -19.43 -11.20
N SER A 116 20.69 -19.28 -12.52
CA SER A 116 19.42 -19.32 -13.27
C SER A 116 18.57 -20.60 -13.08
N ASP A 117 19.07 -21.63 -12.40
CA ASP A 117 18.47 -22.97 -12.37
C ASP A 117 17.48 -23.17 -11.21
N ALA A 118 17.37 -22.25 -10.25
CA ALA A 118 16.38 -22.34 -9.18
C ALA A 118 15.86 -20.96 -8.73
N PRO A 119 14.56 -20.62 -8.97
CA PRO A 119 14.00 -19.34 -8.57
C PRO A 119 13.97 -19.21 -7.04
N SER A 120 14.35 -18.03 -6.54
CA SER A 120 14.34 -17.78 -5.10
C SER A 120 12.90 -17.67 -4.57
N PRO A 121 12.55 -18.27 -3.42
CA PRO A 121 11.25 -18.05 -2.77
C PRO A 121 10.88 -16.56 -2.60
N VAL A 122 11.91 -15.71 -2.46
CA VAL A 122 11.80 -14.25 -2.33
C VAL A 122 11.26 -13.59 -3.59
N GLN A 123 11.57 -14.15 -4.77
CA GLN A 123 11.09 -13.64 -6.06
C GLN A 123 9.61 -14.00 -6.30
N TRP A 124 9.12 -15.06 -5.66
CA TRP A 124 7.72 -15.48 -5.74
C TRP A 124 6.78 -14.63 -4.89
N VAL A 125 7.30 -13.87 -3.93
CA VAL A 125 6.49 -12.96 -3.13
C VAL A 125 6.08 -11.76 -3.99
N PRO A 126 4.77 -11.51 -4.17
CA PRO A 126 4.28 -10.39 -4.97
C PRO A 126 4.80 -9.05 -4.43
N LEU A 127 5.13 -8.14 -5.34
CA LEU A 127 5.69 -6.84 -4.99
C LEU A 127 4.75 -6.01 -4.10
N VAL A 128 3.43 -6.23 -4.21
CA VAL A 128 2.42 -5.58 -3.37
C VAL A 128 2.63 -5.88 -1.88
N TRP A 129 3.00 -7.11 -1.51
CA TRP A 129 3.30 -7.48 -0.13
C TRP A 129 4.58 -6.81 0.38
N LYS A 130 5.60 -6.76 -0.47
CA LYS A 130 6.87 -6.09 -0.15
C LYS A 130 6.67 -4.59 0.09
N LEU A 131 5.95 -3.91 -0.79
CA LEU A 131 5.63 -2.49 -0.65
C LEU A 131 4.69 -2.23 0.54
N HIS A 132 3.67 -3.08 0.76
CA HIS A 132 2.80 -2.95 1.93
C HIS A 132 3.59 -3.08 3.23
N SER A 133 4.52 -4.04 3.32
CA SER A 133 5.36 -4.23 4.51
C SER A 133 6.21 -3.00 4.83
N LEU A 134 6.78 -2.33 3.82
CA LEU A 134 7.48 -1.06 4.03
C LEU A 134 6.55 0.04 4.54
N SER A 135 5.31 0.11 4.04
CA SER A 135 4.33 1.07 4.54
C SER A 135 3.92 0.80 5.99
N VAL A 136 3.84 -0.47 6.42
CA VAL A 136 3.49 -0.83 7.81
C VAL A 136 4.55 -0.32 8.79
N ILE A 137 5.83 -0.39 8.45
CA ILE A 137 6.94 0.13 9.28
C ILE A 137 6.74 1.61 9.62
N LEU A 138 6.24 2.41 8.67
CA LEU A 138 6.05 3.85 8.85
C LEU A 138 4.93 4.19 9.85
N LEU A 139 4.07 3.23 10.19
CA LEU A 139 3.05 3.39 11.23
C LEU A 139 3.61 3.32 12.65
N VAL A 140 4.84 2.83 12.83
CA VAL A 140 5.55 2.86 14.13
C VAL A 140 6.00 4.29 14.47
N GLY A 141 6.19 5.13 13.45
CA GLY A 141 6.63 6.51 13.57
C GLY A 141 7.99 6.78 12.94
N MET A 142 8.50 7.99 13.15
CA MET A 142 9.74 8.45 12.52
C MET A 142 11.02 7.83 13.08
N GLY A 143 10.97 7.16 14.25
CA GLY A 143 12.16 6.58 14.89
C GLY A 143 12.94 5.60 13.99
N MET A 144 12.30 5.01 12.98
CA MET A 144 12.96 4.16 11.97
C MET A 144 13.78 4.95 10.94
N LEU A 145 13.36 6.17 10.62
CA LEU A 145 14.00 7.03 9.64
C LEU A 145 14.96 8.04 10.26
N GLU A 146 14.99 8.14 11.59
CA GLU A 146 15.91 8.99 12.36
C GLU A 146 17.31 8.38 12.50
N GLU A 147 17.41 7.05 12.65
CA GLU A 147 18.70 6.36 12.68
C GLU A 147 19.24 6.18 11.25
N GLU A 148 20.45 6.67 11.00
CA GLU A 148 21.11 6.68 9.69
C GLU A 148 21.15 5.29 9.05
N LYS A 149 21.55 4.26 9.80
CA LYS A 149 21.69 2.91 9.24
C LYS A 149 20.36 2.28 8.85
N SER A 150 19.32 2.41 9.67
CA SER A 150 17.99 1.88 9.33
C SER A 150 17.37 2.65 8.18
N ARG A 151 17.60 3.97 8.13
CA ARG A 151 17.22 4.84 7.01
C ARG A 151 17.84 4.37 5.70
N ASP A 152 19.15 4.13 5.68
CA ASP A 152 19.88 3.66 4.49
C ASP A 152 19.35 2.30 3.99
N VAL A 153 19.06 1.37 4.92
CA VAL A 153 18.50 0.06 4.57
C VAL A 153 17.09 0.20 3.99
N TYR A 154 16.27 1.06 4.58
CA TYR A 154 14.91 1.31 4.10
C TYR A 154 14.94 1.91 2.68
N GLU A 155 15.81 2.89 2.46
CA GLU A 155 16.02 3.50 1.14
C GLU A 155 16.53 2.48 0.11
N ALA A 156 17.50 1.64 0.47
CA ALA A 156 18.00 0.58 -0.39
C ALA A 156 16.89 -0.42 -0.77
N LEU A 157 16.01 -0.77 0.16
CA LEU A 157 14.85 -1.62 -0.13
C LEU A 157 13.84 -0.94 -1.05
N GLN A 158 13.58 0.37 -0.86
CA GLN A 158 12.75 1.13 -1.81
C GLN A 158 13.35 1.10 -3.22
N ASP A 159 14.67 1.24 -3.35
CA ASP A 159 15.36 1.21 -4.64
C ASP A 159 15.29 -0.18 -5.30
N ILE A 160 15.52 -1.26 -4.53
CA ILE A 160 15.39 -2.63 -5.02
C ILE A 160 13.96 -2.89 -5.51
N TYR A 161 12.96 -2.51 -4.72
CA TYR A 161 11.56 -2.71 -5.08
C TYR A 161 11.12 -1.83 -6.24
N GLY A 162 11.68 -0.63 -6.38
CA GLY A 162 11.50 0.23 -7.55
C GLY A 162 12.07 -0.41 -8.83
N GLN A 163 13.24 -1.04 -8.75
CA GLN A 163 13.82 -1.76 -9.89
C GLN A 163 12.97 -2.97 -10.28
N LEU A 164 12.48 -3.74 -9.30
CA LEU A 164 11.56 -4.86 -9.56
C LEU A 164 10.25 -4.36 -10.18
N LEU A 165 9.72 -3.23 -9.71
CA LEU A 165 8.52 -2.59 -10.26
C LEU A 165 8.71 -2.26 -11.75
N ASP A 166 9.85 -1.65 -12.09
CA ASP A 166 10.19 -1.31 -13.47
C ASP A 166 10.36 -2.54 -14.35
N GLN A 167 11.01 -3.59 -13.83
CA GLN A 167 11.21 -4.84 -14.55
C GLN A 167 9.87 -5.50 -14.88
N SER A 168 8.97 -5.62 -13.89
CA SER A 168 7.62 -6.15 -14.09
C SER A 168 6.85 -5.35 -15.14
N ARG A 169 6.93 -4.01 -15.11
CA ARG A 169 6.34 -3.16 -16.14
C ARG A 169 6.89 -3.44 -17.54
N THR A 170 8.21 -3.56 -17.68
CA THR A 170 8.83 -3.85 -18.98
C THR A 170 8.46 -5.24 -19.51
N GLY A 171 8.36 -6.24 -18.64
CA GLY A 171 7.90 -7.58 -19.00
C GLY A 171 6.47 -7.55 -19.57
N ILE A 172 5.55 -6.89 -18.87
CA ILE A 172 4.17 -6.71 -19.33
C ILE A 172 4.12 -5.99 -20.68
N SER A 173 4.93 -4.94 -20.86
CA SER A 173 4.96 -4.22 -22.14
C SER A 173 5.47 -5.09 -23.31
N ALA A 174 6.41 -6.01 -23.04
CA ALA A 174 6.92 -6.94 -24.03
C ALA A 174 5.86 -8.01 -24.38
N ASP A 175 5.17 -8.55 -23.37
CA ASP A 175 4.11 -9.55 -23.56
C ASP A 175 2.93 -8.97 -24.36
N LEU A 176 2.47 -7.77 -24.00
CA LEU A 176 1.43 -7.04 -24.75
C LEU A 176 1.85 -6.74 -26.19
N SER A 177 3.13 -6.45 -26.43
CA SER A 177 3.64 -6.25 -27.79
C SER A 177 3.64 -7.54 -28.62
N LEU A 178 3.83 -8.70 -27.98
CA LEU A 178 3.79 -10.01 -28.64
C LEU A 178 2.34 -10.42 -28.94
N GLU A 179 1.42 -10.22 -28.00
CA GLU A 179 -0.01 -10.51 -28.16
C GLU A 179 -0.68 -9.65 -29.24
N ASN A 180 -0.32 -8.36 -29.33
CA ASN A 180 -0.82 -7.45 -30.38
C ASN A 180 -0.40 -7.87 -31.80
N ASN A 181 0.61 -8.72 -31.96
CA ASN A 181 0.98 -9.29 -33.26
C ASN A 181 0.15 -10.53 -33.63
N VAL A 182 -0.62 -11.11 -32.70
CA VAL A 182 -1.32 -12.39 -32.90
C VAL A 182 -2.85 -12.25 -32.95
N ASP A 183 -3.48 -11.24 -32.31
CA ASP A 183 -4.95 -11.16 -32.28
C ASP A 183 -5.54 -9.81 -32.70
N LEU A 184 -6.20 -9.80 -33.87
CA LEU A 184 -7.04 -8.72 -34.40
C LEU A 184 -8.52 -8.85 -33.99
N LEU A 185 -8.89 -9.63 -32.96
CA LEU A 185 -10.30 -9.96 -32.66
C LEU A 185 -10.67 -10.17 -31.17
N SER A 186 -10.20 -9.37 -30.20
CA SER A 186 -10.79 -9.39 -28.84
C SER A 186 -10.85 -8.04 -28.12
N GLU A 187 -11.72 -7.13 -28.58
CA GLU A 187 -11.97 -5.80 -28.00
C GLU A 187 -12.60 -5.76 -26.58
N SER A 188 -12.50 -6.81 -25.76
CA SER A 188 -13.22 -6.83 -24.47
C SER A 188 -12.50 -7.49 -23.30
N ARG A 189 -11.34 -8.13 -23.47
CA ARG A 189 -10.58 -8.71 -22.35
C ARG A 189 -9.21 -8.04 -22.29
N ASN A 190 -8.79 -7.65 -21.08
CA ASN A 190 -7.42 -7.30 -20.69
C ASN A 190 -7.05 -5.79 -20.63
N LYS A 191 -7.98 -4.87 -20.33
CA LYS A 191 -7.57 -3.55 -19.77
C LYS A 191 -7.10 -3.64 -18.31
N ASP A 192 -7.53 -4.66 -17.57
CA ASP A 192 -7.13 -4.85 -16.17
C ASP A 192 -5.83 -5.63 -15.99
N ASN A 193 -5.33 -6.32 -17.02
CA ASN A 193 -4.10 -7.12 -16.94
C ASN A 193 -2.81 -6.28 -16.84
N ALA A 194 -2.90 -4.96 -17.03
CA ALA A 194 -1.77 -4.07 -16.86
C ALA A 194 -1.51 -3.70 -15.38
N LYS A 195 -2.46 -3.96 -14.47
CA LYS A 195 -2.31 -3.62 -13.05
C LYS A 195 -1.87 -4.87 -12.28
N PHE A 196 -0.77 -4.77 -11.55
CA PHE A 196 -0.24 -5.87 -10.73
C PHE A 196 0.08 -5.46 -9.29
N LEU A 197 -0.06 -4.17 -8.95
CA LEU A 197 -0.02 -3.73 -7.55
C LEU A 197 -1.45 -3.72 -6.99
N MET A 198 -1.94 -4.94 -6.75
CA MET A 198 -3.32 -5.23 -6.41
C MET A 198 -3.56 -5.17 -4.89
N PHE A 199 -3.35 -4.01 -4.26
CA PHE A 199 -3.45 -3.86 -2.79
C PHE A 199 -4.82 -4.24 -2.21
N GLN A 200 -5.90 -3.88 -2.90
CA GLN A 200 -7.25 -4.14 -2.41
C GLN A 200 -7.60 -5.63 -2.48
N SER A 201 -7.13 -6.32 -3.51
CA SER A 201 -7.47 -7.73 -3.74
C SER A 201 -6.44 -8.72 -3.17
N GLU A 202 -5.15 -8.36 -3.11
CA GLU A 202 -4.10 -9.21 -2.54
C GLU A 202 -3.83 -8.98 -1.05
N ILE A 203 -4.03 -7.76 -0.53
CA ILE A 203 -3.80 -7.48 0.89
C ILE A 203 -5.12 -7.49 1.67
N HIS A 204 -6.02 -6.55 1.37
CA HIS A 204 -7.30 -6.44 2.08
C HIS A 204 -8.32 -5.56 1.34
N GLU A 205 -9.59 -5.97 1.30
CA GLU A 205 -10.64 -5.25 0.55
C GLU A 205 -10.86 -3.79 1.01
N SER A 206 -10.55 -3.50 2.27
CA SER A 206 -10.66 -2.17 2.89
C SER A 206 -9.31 -1.45 2.95
N TYR A 207 -8.43 -1.67 1.97
CA TYR A 207 -7.09 -1.08 1.96
C TYR A 207 -7.08 0.46 2.01
N SER A 208 -8.17 1.11 1.62
CA SER A 208 -8.32 2.57 1.74
C SER A 208 -8.17 3.08 3.18
N THR A 209 -8.63 2.32 4.19
CA THR A 209 -8.50 2.70 5.61
C THR A 209 -7.05 2.62 6.08
N PHE A 210 -6.28 1.66 5.55
CA PHE A 210 -4.84 1.60 5.78
C PHE A 210 -4.15 2.84 5.18
N ILE A 211 -4.49 3.21 3.95
CA ILE A 211 -3.93 4.41 3.29
C ILE A 211 -4.28 5.67 4.06
N GLU A 212 -5.51 5.78 4.57
CA GLU A 212 -5.93 6.90 5.42
C GLU A 212 -5.03 7.03 6.65
N THR A 213 -4.85 5.93 7.38
CA THR A 213 -3.97 5.88 8.55
C THR A 213 -2.51 6.26 8.19
N LEU A 214 -1.99 5.76 7.06
CA LEU A 214 -0.64 6.06 6.61
C LEU A 214 -0.46 7.54 6.24
N VAL A 215 -1.42 8.12 5.52
CA VAL A 215 -1.36 9.53 5.12
C VAL A 215 -1.58 10.46 6.33
N GLU A 216 -2.41 10.07 7.29
CA GLU A 216 -2.53 10.77 8.56
C GLU A 216 -1.20 10.81 9.30
N GLN A 217 -0.51 9.67 9.43
CA GLN A 217 0.84 9.61 9.99
C GLN A 217 1.83 10.48 9.20
N PHE A 218 1.82 10.38 7.86
CA PHE A 218 2.65 11.23 7.00
C PHE A 218 2.40 12.72 7.28
N SER A 219 1.14 13.13 7.38
CA SER A 219 0.78 14.53 7.64
C SER A 219 1.16 15.00 9.04
N ALA A 220 1.12 14.12 10.04
CA ALA A 220 1.31 14.45 11.44
C ALA A 220 2.78 14.55 11.83
N ILE A 221 3.62 13.64 11.33
CA ILE A 221 4.99 13.46 11.89
C ILE A 221 6.12 13.46 10.85
N SER A 222 5.84 13.37 9.55
CA SER A 222 6.93 13.25 8.55
C SER A 222 7.68 14.55 8.29
N TYR A 223 7.05 15.70 8.51
CA TYR A 223 7.55 17.03 8.10
C TYR A 223 8.01 17.09 6.62
N GLY A 224 7.43 16.25 5.75
CA GLY A 224 7.84 16.14 4.34
C GLY A 224 9.14 15.35 4.13
N ASP A 225 9.46 14.41 5.03
CA ASP A 225 10.58 13.48 4.85
C ASP A 225 10.50 12.77 3.50
N LEU A 226 11.64 12.79 2.79
CA LEU A 226 11.72 12.29 1.42
C LEU A 226 11.38 10.79 1.33
N ILE A 227 11.92 9.96 2.23
CA ILE A 227 11.78 8.50 2.18
C ILE A 227 10.35 8.08 2.53
N PHE A 228 9.74 8.73 3.52
CA PHE A 228 8.32 8.56 3.81
C PHE A 228 7.49 8.98 2.58
N GLY A 229 7.75 10.17 2.04
CA GLY A 229 7.06 10.69 0.86
C GLY A 229 7.17 9.77 -0.35
N ARG A 230 8.32 9.13 -0.57
CA ARG A 230 8.53 8.10 -1.60
C ARG A 230 7.55 6.94 -1.43
N GLN A 231 7.40 6.44 -0.21
CA GLN A 231 6.50 5.32 0.10
C GLN A 231 5.04 5.69 -0.13
N VAL A 232 4.62 6.88 0.31
CA VAL A 232 3.24 7.37 0.11
C VAL A 232 2.95 7.59 -1.38
N ALA A 233 3.93 8.09 -2.13
CA ALA A 233 3.77 8.33 -3.57
C ALA A 233 3.54 7.03 -4.37
N VAL A 234 4.00 5.86 -3.91
CA VAL A 234 3.77 4.55 -4.56
C VAL A 234 2.30 4.33 -4.88
N TYR A 235 1.39 4.75 -4.00
CA TYR A 235 -0.05 4.56 -4.20
C TYR A 235 -0.64 5.38 -5.35
N LEU A 236 0.13 6.28 -5.95
CA LEU A 236 -0.25 7.04 -7.15
C LEU A 236 0.34 6.45 -8.45
N HIS A 237 1.14 5.39 -8.36
CA HIS A 237 1.74 4.72 -9.51
C HIS A 237 0.67 4.07 -10.41
N ARG A 238 0.86 4.08 -11.74
CA ARG A 238 -0.18 3.65 -12.71
C ARG A 238 -0.57 2.18 -12.61
N HIS A 239 0.32 1.34 -12.10
CA HIS A 239 0.10 -0.10 -11.95
C HIS A 239 -0.63 -0.48 -10.65
N VAL A 240 -0.94 0.51 -9.79
CA VAL A 240 -1.82 0.35 -8.61
C VAL A 240 -3.27 0.35 -9.05
N GLU A 241 -4.13 -0.43 -8.40
CA GLU A 241 -5.59 -0.45 -8.67
C GLU A 241 -6.23 0.94 -8.61
N ALA A 242 -7.15 1.24 -9.54
CA ALA A 242 -7.79 2.55 -9.63
C ALA A 242 -8.52 2.98 -8.34
N PRO A 243 -9.28 2.12 -7.63
CA PRO A 243 -9.87 2.47 -6.34
C PRO A 243 -8.83 2.92 -5.32
N THR A 244 -7.70 2.22 -5.24
CA THR A 244 -6.59 2.52 -4.34
C THR A 244 -5.94 3.87 -4.68
N ARG A 245 -5.68 4.15 -5.97
CA ARG A 245 -5.14 5.45 -6.41
C ARG A 245 -6.10 6.61 -6.12
N LEU A 246 -7.39 6.41 -6.38
CA LEU A 246 -8.42 7.41 -6.11
C LEU A 246 -8.53 7.72 -4.62
N ALA A 247 -8.55 6.68 -3.78
CA ALA A 247 -8.55 6.83 -2.33
C ALA A 247 -7.33 7.61 -1.87
N ALA A 248 -6.13 7.21 -2.28
CA ALA A 248 -4.88 7.89 -1.95
C ALA A 248 -4.93 9.38 -2.35
N TRP A 249 -5.34 9.68 -3.58
CA TRP A 249 -5.44 11.06 -4.06
C TRP A 249 -6.39 11.91 -3.22
N ASN A 250 -7.58 11.38 -2.92
CA ASN A 250 -8.59 12.09 -2.13
C ASN A 250 -8.11 12.34 -0.70
N ILE A 251 -7.52 11.32 -0.05
CA ILE A 251 -6.98 11.42 1.31
C ILE A 251 -5.85 12.45 1.35
N LEU A 252 -4.89 12.39 0.42
CA LEU A 252 -3.79 13.36 0.31
C LEU A 252 -4.27 14.80 0.07
N THR A 253 -5.30 14.95 -0.77
CA THR A 253 -5.93 16.26 -1.04
C THR A 253 -6.61 16.79 0.23
N ASN A 254 -7.38 15.94 0.93
CA ASN A 254 -8.10 16.32 2.14
C ASN A 254 -7.14 16.67 3.29
N ALA A 255 -6.07 15.90 3.46
CA ALA A 255 -5.01 16.18 4.43
C ALA A 255 -4.14 17.39 4.04
N CYS A 256 -4.32 17.96 2.83
CA CYS A 256 -3.58 19.12 2.34
C CYS A 256 -2.05 18.92 2.31
N VAL A 257 -1.61 17.71 1.93
CA VAL A 257 -0.18 17.31 1.93
C VAL A 257 0.36 16.96 0.55
N LEU A 258 -0.37 17.27 -0.53
CA LEU A 258 0.10 17.04 -1.90
C LEU A 258 1.45 17.73 -2.18
N ASP A 259 1.73 18.85 -1.51
CA ASP A 259 2.99 19.60 -1.64
C ASP A 259 4.17 19.04 -0.84
N LEU A 260 3.94 18.02 -0.02
CA LEU A 260 4.99 17.30 0.73
C LEU A 260 5.49 16.05 0.01
N LEU A 261 4.81 15.62 -1.06
CA LEU A 261 5.25 14.48 -1.86
C LEU A 261 6.55 14.80 -2.61
N PRO A 262 7.40 13.80 -2.87
CA PRO A 262 8.67 13.98 -3.56
C PRO A 262 8.49 14.49 -5.00
N PRO A 263 9.55 15.08 -5.60
CA PRO A 263 9.64 15.22 -7.04
C PRO A 263 9.56 13.87 -7.76
N LEU A 264 9.07 13.86 -9.00
CA LEU A 264 8.83 12.65 -9.77
C LEU A 264 10.10 11.80 -9.94
N GLU A 265 11.25 12.43 -10.09
CA GLU A 265 12.55 11.78 -10.28
C GLU A 265 13.06 11.08 -9.02
N LYS A 266 12.49 11.40 -7.86
CA LYS A 266 12.83 10.78 -6.58
C LYS A 266 11.81 9.73 -6.14
N CYS A 267 10.74 9.50 -6.90
CA CYS A 267 9.76 8.46 -6.58
C CYS A 267 10.36 7.05 -6.66
N ILE A 268 9.61 6.04 -6.19
CA ILE A 268 10.02 4.63 -6.29
C ILE A 268 9.79 4.14 -7.72
N GLY A 269 10.84 3.59 -8.34
CA GLY A 269 10.81 3.20 -9.76
C GLY A 269 10.94 4.39 -10.70
N LYS A 270 10.82 4.15 -12.00
CA LYS A 270 10.97 5.20 -13.01
C LYS A 270 9.73 6.08 -13.15
N ALA A 271 9.97 7.32 -13.59
CA ALA A 271 8.95 8.32 -13.86
C ALA A 271 7.83 7.80 -14.78
N GLU A 272 8.15 7.00 -15.79
CA GLU A 272 7.14 6.50 -16.72
C GLU A 272 6.13 5.58 -16.02
N GLY A 273 6.47 4.94 -14.90
CA GLY A 273 5.52 4.14 -14.14
C GLY A 273 4.38 4.95 -13.49
N TYR A 274 4.59 6.26 -13.35
CA TYR A 274 3.61 7.23 -12.85
C TYR A 274 2.85 7.96 -13.96
N LEU A 275 3.48 8.07 -15.13
CA LEU A 275 2.95 8.82 -16.27
C LEU A 275 2.24 7.92 -17.29
N GLU A 276 2.66 6.65 -17.43
CA GLU A 276 2.15 5.73 -18.44
C GLU A 276 1.60 4.43 -17.83
N PRO A 277 0.47 3.90 -18.35
CA PRO A 277 -0.37 4.51 -19.39
C PRO A 277 -1.10 5.75 -18.88
N ILE A 278 -1.52 6.65 -19.78
CA ILE A 278 -2.37 7.81 -19.45
C ILE A 278 -3.58 7.39 -18.60
N GLU A 279 -3.93 8.21 -17.60
CA GLU A 279 -5.12 7.97 -16.77
C GLU A 279 -6.41 8.02 -17.61
N ASP A 280 -7.14 6.92 -17.58
CA ASP A 280 -8.42 6.74 -18.25
C ASP A 280 -9.59 6.57 -17.28
N ASN A 281 -9.31 6.45 -15.98
CA ASN A 281 -10.34 6.43 -14.94
C ASN A 281 -10.94 7.82 -14.74
N TYR A 282 -12.25 7.93 -14.98
CA TYR A 282 -13.00 9.18 -14.88
C TYR A 282 -12.94 9.82 -13.50
N ASP A 283 -13.15 9.05 -12.44
CA ASP A 283 -13.23 9.57 -11.08
C ASP A 283 -11.89 10.18 -10.63
N ILE A 284 -10.77 9.58 -11.05
CA ILE A 284 -9.43 10.11 -10.80
C ILE A 284 -9.20 11.40 -11.60
N LEU A 285 -9.58 11.45 -12.88
CA LEU A 285 -9.46 12.67 -13.70
C LEU A 285 -10.32 13.82 -13.15
N GLU A 286 -11.53 13.53 -12.67
CA GLU A 286 -12.37 14.53 -12.00
C GLU A 286 -11.73 15.00 -10.69
N ALA A 287 -11.16 14.10 -9.88
CA ALA A 287 -10.44 14.46 -8.67
C ALA A 287 -9.21 15.33 -8.96
N TYR A 288 -8.45 15.04 -10.02
CA TYR A 288 -7.32 15.86 -10.48
C TYR A 288 -7.78 17.27 -10.88
N ALA A 289 -8.84 17.37 -11.68
CA ALA A 289 -9.38 18.66 -12.08
C ALA A 289 -9.95 19.46 -10.90
N LYS A 290 -10.52 18.78 -9.90
CA LYS A 290 -10.99 19.40 -8.65
C LYS A 290 -9.82 19.98 -7.87
N SER A 291 -8.75 19.22 -7.63
CA SER A 291 -7.54 19.71 -6.94
C SER A 291 -6.85 20.85 -7.68
N TRP A 292 -6.90 20.86 -9.02
CA TRP A 292 -6.43 21.99 -9.82
C TRP A 292 -7.26 23.25 -9.61
N SER A 293 -8.58 23.15 -9.79
CA SER A 293 -9.49 24.28 -9.71
C SER A 293 -9.67 24.84 -8.30
N SER A 294 -9.38 24.06 -7.26
CA SER A 294 -9.41 24.52 -5.87
C SER A 294 -8.13 25.24 -5.43
N GLY A 295 -7.06 25.22 -6.23
CA GLY A 295 -5.75 25.74 -5.84
C GLY A 295 -4.96 24.81 -4.91
N ALA A 296 -5.45 23.59 -4.63
CA ALA A 296 -4.75 22.62 -3.77
C ALA A 296 -3.36 22.23 -4.33
N LEU A 297 -3.12 22.45 -5.63
CA LEU A 297 -1.86 22.18 -6.30
C LEU A 297 -0.90 23.36 -6.36
N ASP A 298 -1.27 24.56 -5.89
CA ASP A 298 -0.43 25.75 -6.04
C ASP A 298 0.91 25.59 -5.29
N ARG A 299 0.86 25.06 -4.05
CA ARG A 299 2.07 24.73 -3.27
C ARG A 299 2.84 23.55 -3.87
N ALA A 300 2.12 22.56 -4.41
CA ALA A 300 2.74 21.40 -5.04
C ALA A 300 3.54 21.80 -6.29
N ALA A 301 3.02 22.76 -7.07
CA ALA A 301 3.71 23.35 -8.21
C ALA A 301 4.99 24.08 -7.78
N ALA A 302 4.92 24.90 -6.72
CA ALA A 302 6.06 25.65 -6.22
C ALA A 302 7.19 24.76 -5.68
N ARG A 303 6.83 23.59 -5.13
CA ARG A 303 7.79 22.62 -4.55
C ARG A 303 8.23 21.53 -5.51
N GLY A 304 7.72 21.51 -6.74
CA GLY A 304 8.04 20.47 -7.71
C GLY A 304 7.55 19.08 -7.31
N SER A 305 6.44 18.99 -6.56
CA SER A 305 5.87 17.72 -6.13
C SER A 305 5.31 16.91 -7.31
N VAL A 306 5.46 15.58 -7.24
CA VAL A 306 4.90 14.62 -8.18
C VAL A 306 3.39 14.82 -8.40
N ALA A 307 2.64 15.28 -7.39
CA ALA A 307 1.21 15.53 -7.52
C ALA A 307 0.88 16.54 -8.64
N TYR A 308 1.68 17.62 -8.73
CA TYR A 308 1.48 18.62 -9.78
C TYR A 308 1.81 18.05 -11.17
N THR A 309 2.91 17.31 -11.28
CA THR A 309 3.35 16.69 -12.53
C THR A 309 2.33 15.67 -13.04
N LEU A 310 1.80 14.82 -12.16
CA LEU A 310 0.74 13.86 -12.49
C LEU A 310 -0.49 14.54 -13.07
N VAL A 311 -0.98 15.59 -12.40
CA VAL A 311 -2.20 16.28 -12.83
C VAL A 311 -2.00 16.96 -14.18
N ILE A 312 -0.88 17.64 -14.38
CA ILE A 312 -0.57 18.28 -15.66
C ILE A 312 -0.49 17.24 -16.77
N HIS A 313 0.28 16.17 -16.56
CA HIS A 313 0.49 15.14 -17.56
C HIS A 313 -0.83 14.45 -17.93
N HIS A 314 -1.54 13.88 -16.95
CA HIS A 314 -2.74 13.10 -17.20
C HIS A 314 -3.90 13.94 -17.74
N LEU A 315 -4.15 15.13 -17.19
CA LEU A 315 -5.22 15.99 -17.70
C LEU A 315 -4.90 16.52 -19.10
N SER A 316 -3.66 16.93 -19.37
CA SER A 316 -3.30 17.40 -20.71
C SER A 316 -3.39 16.27 -21.74
N SER A 317 -2.86 15.09 -21.43
CA SER A 317 -2.97 13.92 -22.30
C SER A 317 -4.42 13.53 -22.55
N PHE A 318 -5.27 13.50 -21.51
CA PHE A 318 -6.69 13.24 -21.66
C PHE A 318 -7.40 14.30 -22.52
N ILE A 319 -7.07 15.59 -22.32
CA ILE A 319 -7.69 16.70 -23.05
C ILE A 319 -7.20 16.83 -24.49
N PHE A 320 -5.99 16.39 -24.84
CA PHE A 320 -5.47 16.59 -26.20
C PHE A 320 -5.35 15.32 -27.02
N HIS A 321 -5.16 14.16 -26.37
CA HIS A 321 -4.84 12.90 -27.03
C HIS A 321 -5.92 11.81 -26.84
N SER A 322 -6.95 12.02 -25.99
CA SER A 322 -8.07 11.07 -25.96
C SER A 322 -8.99 11.22 -27.17
N HIS A 323 -9.15 10.13 -27.92
CA HIS A 323 -9.95 10.03 -29.13
C HIS A 323 -11.24 9.21 -28.98
N ALA A 324 -11.52 8.66 -27.78
CA ALA A 324 -12.72 7.87 -27.56
C ALA A 324 -13.98 8.76 -27.60
N VAL A 325 -14.92 8.45 -28.49
CA VAL A 325 -16.17 9.22 -28.70
C VAL A 325 -16.96 9.35 -27.39
N ASP A 326 -16.97 8.28 -26.58
CA ASP A 326 -17.66 8.23 -25.29
C ASP A 326 -17.06 9.16 -24.23
N GLN A 327 -15.82 9.62 -24.42
CA GLN A 327 -15.10 10.51 -23.50
C GLN A 327 -15.22 11.99 -23.89
N LEU A 328 -15.89 12.33 -25.00
CA LEU A 328 -15.96 13.69 -25.51
C LEU A 328 -16.78 14.63 -24.61
N LEU A 329 -17.91 14.15 -24.07
CA LEU A 329 -18.72 14.92 -23.12
C LEU A 329 -17.94 15.22 -21.84
N LEU A 330 -17.20 14.22 -21.36
CA LEU A 330 -16.35 14.31 -20.19
C LEU A 330 -15.21 15.32 -20.41
N ARG A 331 -14.46 15.18 -21.49
CA ARG A 331 -13.41 16.13 -21.89
C ARG A 331 -13.94 17.56 -21.92
N ASN A 332 -15.12 17.77 -22.52
CA ASN A 332 -15.76 19.08 -22.55
C ASN A 332 -16.14 19.61 -21.15
N LYS A 333 -16.64 18.74 -20.25
CA LYS A 333 -16.92 19.10 -18.86
C LYS A 333 -15.65 19.55 -18.13
N LEU A 334 -14.55 18.79 -18.25
CA LEU A 334 -13.27 19.12 -17.61
C LEU A 334 -12.68 20.42 -18.17
N VAL A 335 -12.62 20.56 -19.49
CA VAL A 335 -12.15 21.79 -20.16
C VAL A 335 -12.95 23.01 -19.72
N LYS A 336 -14.28 22.92 -19.68
CA LYS A 336 -15.14 24.03 -19.19
C LYS A 336 -14.85 24.38 -17.73
N SER A 337 -14.63 23.40 -16.86
CA SER A 337 -14.30 23.64 -15.46
C SER A 337 -12.96 24.37 -15.31
N LEU A 338 -11.94 23.92 -16.04
CA LEU A 338 -10.60 24.52 -16.03
C LEU A 338 -10.59 25.93 -16.62
N LEU A 339 -11.30 26.16 -17.73
CA LEU A 339 -11.43 27.49 -18.34
C LEU A 339 -12.17 28.48 -17.43
N ARG A 340 -13.20 28.01 -16.72
CA ARG A 340 -13.92 28.82 -15.73
C ARG A 340 -13.01 29.23 -14.57
N ASP A 341 -12.17 28.33 -14.07
CA ASP A 341 -11.16 28.66 -13.05
C ASP A 341 -10.17 29.71 -13.57
N TYR A 342 -9.63 29.50 -14.78
CA TYR A 342 -8.71 30.44 -15.40
C TYR A 342 -9.32 31.84 -15.58
N SER A 343 -10.57 31.94 -16.06
CA SER A 343 -11.28 33.20 -16.20
C SER A 343 -11.50 33.90 -14.86
N ARG A 344 -11.83 33.16 -13.78
CA ARG A 344 -11.98 33.73 -12.43
C ARG A 344 -10.66 34.26 -11.89
N LYS A 345 -9.55 33.54 -12.13
CA LYS A 345 -8.19 33.97 -11.73
C LYS A 345 -7.69 35.16 -12.54
N GLN A 346 -8.09 35.34 -13.81
CA GLN A 346 -7.77 36.56 -14.57
C GLN A 346 -8.38 37.84 -13.98
N HIS A 347 -9.50 37.74 -13.25
CA HIS A 347 -10.08 38.87 -12.52
C HIS A 347 -9.37 39.20 -11.20
N HIS A 348 -8.41 38.35 -10.77
CA HIS A 348 -7.50 38.59 -9.65
C HIS A 348 -6.07 38.63 -10.18
N GLU A 349 -5.62 39.80 -10.62
CA GLU A 349 -4.23 39.95 -11.09
C GLU A 349 -3.24 39.59 -9.98
N VAL A 350 -2.47 38.51 -10.18
CA VAL A 350 -1.00 38.40 -10.20
C VAL A 350 -0.69 36.89 -10.17
N HIS A 351 -0.71 36.22 -11.33
CA HIS A 351 0.05 34.99 -11.65
C HIS A 351 -0.19 34.62 -13.13
N LYS A 352 0.04 35.60 -14.02
CA LYS A 352 0.09 35.40 -15.47
C LYS A 352 1.50 34.92 -15.83
N LEU A 353 1.76 33.61 -15.89
CA LEU A 353 2.77 32.95 -16.73
C LEU A 353 2.88 31.46 -16.34
N SER A 354 2.07 30.58 -16.94
CA SER A 354 2.37 29.13 -16.96
C SER A 354 1.39 28.31 -17.80
N VAL A 355 0.12 28.70 -17.89
CA VAL A 355 -0.88 27.85 -18.57
C VAL A 355 -0.74 27.88 -20.10
N SER A 356 -0.48 29.03 -20.71
CA SER A 356 -0.42 29.16 -22.18
C SER A 356 0.86 28.58 -22.80
N VAL A 357 2.00 28.68 -22.10
CA VAL A 357 3.30 28.23 -22.63
C VAL A 357 3.55 26.74 -22.35
N LYS A 358 3.09 26.19 -21.22
CA LYS A 358 3.27 24.74 -20.95
C LYS A 358 2.32 23.83 -21.72
N LEU A 359 1.12 24.30 -22.09
CA LEU A 359 0.21 23.52 -22.94
C LEU A 359 0.67 23.45 -24.41
N GLN A 360 1.45 24.44 -24.89
CA GLN A 360 2.06 24.41 -26.23
C GLN A 360 3.36 23.59 -26.27
N TYR A 361 4.21 23.63 -25.23
CA TYR A 361 5.44 22.84 -25.20
C TYR A 361 5.22 21.33 -24.99
N GLY A 362 4.01 20.91 -24.58
CA GLY A 362 3.62 19.50 -24.57
C GLY A 362 3.34 18.92 -25.97
N SER A 363 3.34 19.73 -27.04
CA SER A 363 2.91 19.30 -28.39
C SER A 363 4.04 18.86 -29.33
N GLY A 364 5.27 18.64 -28.85
CA GLY A 364 6.32 18.03 -29.67
C GLY A 364 7.72 18.48 -29.32
N LYS A 365 8.52 17.53 -28.84
CA LYS A 365 9.93 17.63 -28.39
C LYS A 365 10.12 18.23 -26.99
N MET A 366 10.18 17.35 -25.98
CA MET A 366 11.37 17.12 -25.13
C MET A 366 11.00 16.35 -23.85
N ILE A 367 11.40 15.06 -23.79
CA ILE A 367 12.01 14.46 -22.60
C ILE A 367 13.45 14.11 -23.01
N GLN A 368 14.24 15.14 -23.29
CA GLN A 368 15.68 15.09 -23.45
C GLN A 368 16.14 16.54 -23.56
N SER A 369 16.63 17.09 -22.45
CA SER A 369 17.29 18.40 -22.27
C SER A 369 16.59 19.31 -21.26
N SER A 370 16.89 19.10 -19.99
CA SER A 370 17.23 20.19 -19.06
C SER A 370 17.71 19.64 -17.71
N MET A 371 18.82 18.88 -17.76
CA MET A 371 19.88 19.06 -16.77
C MET A 371 20.83 20.12 -17.34
N ASN A 372 21.38 20.99 -16.47
CA ASN A 372 22.14 22.23 -16.74
C ASN A 372 21.23 23.46 -16.85
N VAL A 373 21.30 24.46 -15.97
CA VAL A 373 22.35 25.48 -15.75
C VAL A 373 21.80 26.39 -14.62
N CYS A 374 22.51 27.01 -13.67
CA CYS A 374 23.93 27.09 -13.32
C CYS A 374 24.10 27.71 -11.91
N HIS A 375 25.20 27.36 -11.27
CA HIS A 375 25.97 28.28 -10.43
C HIS A 375 26.45 29.45 -11.30
N HIS A 376 26.14 30.69 -10.91
CA HIS A 376 27.18 31.68 -10.67
C HIS A 376 26.65 32.86 -9.86
#